data_AF-A0A952HPC9-F1
#
_entry.id   AF-A0A952HPC9-F1
#
_cell.length_a   1.000
_cell.length_b   1.000
_cell.length_c   1.000
_cell.angle_alpha   90.00
_cell.angle_beta   90.00
_cell.angle_gamma   90.00
#
_symmetry.space_group_name_H-M   'P 1'
#
loop_
_entity.id
_entity.type
_entity.pdbx_description
1 polymer ?
#
loop_
_entity_poly.entity_id
_entity_poly.type
_entity_poly.pdbx_seq_one_letter_code
_entity_poly.pdbx_strand_id
1 'polypeptide(L)' 'MEERLEEFIRKLKNRHYNSKTIETYQNLLKHFISFYEKHIIAGNTVRERDIERFIQHLKKP' A
#
# COMPACT_ATOMS: atom_id res chain seq x y z
N MET A 1 7.02 8.38 0.59
CA MET A 1 6.32 7.06 0.59
C MET A 1 6.11 6.56 -0.85
N GLU A 2 5.82 7.46 -1.79
CA GLU A 2 5.72 7.16 -3.23
C GLU A 2 7.00 6.54 -3.84
N GLU A 3 8.19 7.03 -3.51
CA GLU A 3 9.45 6.42 -4.01
C GLU A 3 9.59 4.94 -3.64
N ARG A 4 9.11 4.55 -2.44
CA ARG A 4 9.11 3.15 -1.99
C ARG A 4 8.07 2.31 -2.72
N LEU A 5 6.96 2.91 -3.13
CA LEU A 5 5.95 2.25 -3.99
C LEU A 5 6.56 1.93 -5.36
N GLU A 6 7.22 2.90 -5.99
CA GLU A 6 7.86 2.71 -7.29
C GLU A 6 8.95 1.64 -7.23
N GLU A 7 9.77 1.63 -6.17
CA GLU A 7 10.77 0.60 -5.97
C GLU A 7 10.15 -0.80 -5.82
N PHE A 8 9.03 -0.91 -5.09
CA PHE A 8 8.31 -2.16 -4.92
C PHE A 8 7.71 -2.65 -6.25
N ILE A 9 7.06 -1.77 -7.02
CA ILE A 9 6.53 -2.12 -8.34
C ILE A 9 7.65 -2.55 -9.29
N ARG A 10 8.81 -1.87 -9.25
CA ARG A 10 9.99 -2.27 -10.02
C ARG A 10 10.47 -3.67 -9.62
N LYS A 11 10.50 -4.01 -8.32
CA LYS A 11 10.82 -5.37 -7.85
C LYS A 11 9.84 -6.41 -8.35
N LEU A 12 8.54 -6.11 -8.40
CA LEU A 12 7.53 -7.01 -8.96
C LEU A 12 7.74 -7.23 -10.46
N LYS A 13 8.01 -6.16 -11.22
CA LYS A 13 8.33 -6.27 -12.66
C LYS A 13 9.57 -7.13 -12.90
N ASN A 14 10.63 -6.93 -12.12
CA ASN A 14 11.88 -7.69 -12.23
C ASN A 14 11.72 -9.17 -11.86
N ARG A 15 10.71 -9.53 -11.07
CA ARG A 15 10.38 -10.92 -10.73
C ARG A 15 9.39 -11.57 -11.71
N HIS A 16 9.11 -10.91 -12.84
CA HIS A 16 8.21 -11.41 -13.88
C HIS A 16 6.79 -11.77 -13.40
N TYR A 17 6.28 -11.07 -12.39
CA TYR A 17 4.86 -11.18 -12.05
C TYR A 17 4.00 -10.68 -13.22
N ASN A 18 2.83 -11.29 -13.42
CA ASN A 18 1.92 -10.87 -14.48
C ASN A 18 1.35 -9.46 -14.23
N SER A 19 0.91 -8.80 -15.31
CA SER A 19 0.43 -7.42 -15.27
C SER A 19 -0.75 -7.21 -14.32
N LYS A 20 -1.68 -8.16 -14.25
CA LYS A 20 -2.85 -8.10 -13.35
C LYS A 20 -2.45 -8.13 -11.88
N THR A 21 -1.48 -8.96 -11.53
CA THR A 21 -0.90 -9.02 -10.18
C THR A 21 -0.23 -7.70 -9.82
N ILE A 22 0.58 -7.14 -10.72
CA ILE A 22 1.26 -5.85 -10.50
C ILE A 22 0.23 -4.73 -10.30
N GLU A 23 -0.80 -4.67 -11.14
CA GLU A 23 -1.90 -3.70 -11.04
C GLU A 23 -2.64 -3.82 -9.70
N THR A 24 -2.92 -5.05 -9.27
CA THR A 24 -3.59 -5.33 -7.99
C THR A 24 -2.77 -4.77 -6.82
N TYR A 25 -1.46 -5.04 -6.78
CA TYR A 25 -0.58 -4.49 -5.76
C TYR A 25 -0.46 -2.98 -5.82
N GLN A 26 -0.39 -2.40 -7.02
CA GLN A 26 -0.32 -0.96 -7.21
C GLN A 26 -1.58 -0.26 -6.66
N ASN A 27 -2.76 -0.80 -6.96
CA ASN A 27 -4.04 -0.26 -6.48
C ASN A 27 -4.17 -0.39 -4.96
N LEU A 28 -3.83 -1.57 -4.40
CA LEU A 28 -3.87 -1.80 -2.96
C LEU A 28 -2.95 -0.83 -2.20
N LEU A 29 -1.73 -0.64 -2.68
CA LEU A 29 -0.76 0.24 -2.03
C LEU A 29 -1.14 1.71 -2.16
N LYS A 30 -1.70 2.14 -3.30
CA LYS A 30 -2.25 3.50 -3.44
C LYS A 30 -3.37 3.76 -2.45
N HIS A 31 -4.29 2.81 -2.28
CA HIS A 31 -5.36 2.92 -1.29
C HIS A 31 -4.81 2.99 0.13
N PHE A 32 -3.80 2.18 0.44
CA PHE A 32 -3.13 2.21 1.75
C PHE A 32 -2.46 3.57 2.01
N ILE A 33 -1.72 4.12 1.04
CA ILE A 33 -1.07 5.44 1.17
C ILE A 33 -2.12 6.52 1.43
N SER A 34 -3.20 6.55 0.65
CA SER A 34 -4.28 7.54 0.85
C SER A 34 -4.95 7.40 2.22
N PHE A 35 -5.17 6.18 2.69
CA PHE A 35 -5.68 5.92 4.04
C PHE A 35 -4.70 6.41 5.11
N TYR A 36 -3.41 6.06 4.97
CA TYR A 36 -2.36 6.40 5.91
C TYR A 36 -2.22 7.92 6.06
N GLU A 37 -2.16 8.66 4.94
CA GLU A 37 -2.08 10.12 4.92
C GLU A 37 -3.28 10.80 5.58
N LYS A 38 -4.49 10.22 5.46
CA LYS A 38 -5.72 10.78 6.04
C LYS A 38 -5.91 10.47 7.52
N HIS A 39 -5.40 9.34 7.99
CA HIS A 39 -5.77 8.80 9.30
C HIS A 39 -4.62 8.71 10.31
N ILE A 40 -3.37 8.93 9.87
CA ILE A 40 -2.19 8.78 10.73
C ILE A 40 -1.41 10.08 10.76
N ILE A 41 -1.57 10.80 11.86
CA ILE A 41 -0.83 12.02 12.17
C ILE A 41 0.52 11.63 12.79
N ALA A 42 1.60 12.08 12.13
CA ALA A 42 2.99 12.15 12.60
C ALA A 42 3.65 10.82 13.02
N GLY A 43 4.16 10.10 12.01
CA GLY A 43 5.19 9.08 12.18
C GLY A 43 5.62 8.51 10.83
N ASN A 44 6.93 8.49 10.54
CA ASN A 44 7.47 7.91 9.29
C ASN A 44 7.44 6.38 9.25
N THR A 45 6.80 5.74 10.23
CA THR A 45 6.86 4.29 10.44
C THR A 45 5.45 3.72 10.52
N VAL A 46 5.13 2.88 9.53
CA VAL A 46 3.94 2.02 9.54
C VAL A 46 4.09 1.00 10.66
N ARG A 47 3.11 0.94 11.56
CA ARG A 47 3.01 -0.04 12.65
C ARG A 47 1.97 -1.10 12.30
N GLU A 48 2.02 -2.24 12.98
CA GLU A 48 1.05 -3.33 12.81
C GLU A 48 -0.39 -2.87 12.99
N ARG A 49 -0.66 -2.04 14.01
CA ARG A 49 -1.98 -1.42 14.25
C ARG A 49 -2.51 -0.61 13.05
N ASP A 50 -1.62 -0.02 12.26
CA ASP A 50 -2.02 0.80 11.11
C ASP A 50 -2.51 -0.09 9.97
N ILE A 51 -1.90 -1.27 9.82
CA ILE A 51 -2.34 -2.32 8.91
C ILE A 51 -3.70 -2.87 9.37
N GLU A 52 -3.88 -3.15 10.65
CA GLU A 52 -5.18 -3.60 11.20
C GLU A 52 -6.30 -2.60 10.92
N ARG A 53 -6.04 -1.31 11.16
CA ARG A 53 -6.98 -0.23 10.87
C ARG A 53 -7.31 -0.12 9.38
N PHE A 54 -6.32 -0.29 8.51
CA PHE A 54 -6.54 -0.32 7.07
C PHE A 54 -7.39 -1.53 6.65
N ILE A 55 -7.13 -2.72 7.18
CA ILE A 55 -7.96 -3.91 6.92
C ILE A 55 -9.40 -3.68 7.38
N GLN A 56 -9.60 -3.05 8.54
CA GLN A 56 -10.95 -2.67 8.99
C GLN A 56 -11.60 -1.64 8.04
N HIS A 57 -10.83 -0.68 7.53
CA HIS A 57 -11.32 0.29 6.54
C HIS A 57 -11.77 -0.38 5.24
N LEU A 58 -11.01 -1.36 4.73
CA LEU A 58 -11.37 -2.13 3.54
C LEU A 58 -12.63 -3.01 3.72
N LYS A 59 -12.98 -3.35 4.96
CA LYS A 59 -14.18 -4.13 5.28
C LYS A 59 -15.44 -3.28 5.43
N LYS A 60 -15.31 -1.94 5.45
CA LYS A 60 -16.47 -1.06 5.52
C LYS A 60 -17.18 -1.06 4.16
N PRO A 61 -18.53 -1.21 4.15
CA PRO A 61 -19.32 -1.19 2.92
C PRO A 61 -19.30 0.19 2.24
#